data_AF-A0A3S0MBB2-F1
#
_entry.id   AF-A0A3S0MBB2-F1
#
_cell.length_a   1.000
_cell.length_b   1.000
_cell.length_c   1.000
_cell.angle_alpha   90.00
_cell.angle_beta   90.00
_cell.angle_gamma   90.00
#
_symmetry.space_group_name_H-M   'P 1'
#
loop_
_entity.id
_entity.type
_entity.pdbx_description
1 polymer ?
#
loop_
_entity_poly.entity_id
_entity_poly.type
_entity_poly.pdbx_seq_one_letter_code
_entity_poly.pdbx_strand_id
1 'polypeptide(L)' 'MPTKRILILIALLFMISFLATFFIIKSNDHKECETVVKKELDKNGNSVTKEEHICKEKYSF' A
#
# COMPACT_ATOMS: atom_id res chain seq x y z
N MET A 1 -14.43 -36.75 11.60
CA MET A 1 -13.01 -36.35 11.44
C MET A 1 -12.79 -35.89 10.01
N PRO A 2 -12.13 -34.74 9.77
CA PRO A 2 -11.82 -34.29 8.42
C PRO A 2 -10.91 -35.31 7.73
N THR A 3 -11.20 -35.60 6.46
CA THR A 3 -10.38 -36.51 5.67
C THR A 3 -9.06 -35.84 5.28
N LYS A 4 -8.04 -36.63 4.95
CA LYS A 4 -6.75 -36.10 4.48
C LYS A 4 -6.90 -35.09 3.33
N ARG A 5 -7.86 -35.32 2.41
CA ARG A 5 -8.15 -34.41 1.30
C ARG A 5 -8.68 -33.05 1.77
N ILE A 6 -9.57 -33.05 2.77
CA ILE A 6 -10.10 -31.81 3.36
C ILE A 6 -8.97 -31.05 4.07
N LEU A 7 -8.10 -31.74 4.81
CA LEU A 7 -6.95 -31.11 5.45
C LEU A 7 -5.98 -30.48 4.45
N ILE A 8 -5.70 -31.17 3.34
CA ILE A 8 -4.87 -30.64 2.24
C ILE A 8 -5.52 -29.39 1.63
N LEU A 9 -6.84 -29.42 1.39
CA LEU A 9 -7.56 -28.29 0.84
C LEU A 9 -7.53 -27.07 1.77
N ILE A 10 -7.71 -27.28 3.07
CA ILE A 10 -7.61 -26.21 4.09
C ILE A 10 -6.20 -25.62 4.10
N ALA A 11 -5.16 -26.45 4.08
CA ALA A 11 -3.78 -25.98 4.06
C ALA A 11 -3.47 -25.17 2.79
N LEU A 12 -3.98 -25.61 1.62
CA LEU A 12 -3.84 -24.89 0.35
C LEU A 12 -4.54 -23.53 0.39
N LEU A 13 -5.78 -23.47 0.85
CA LEU A 13 -6.52 -22.22 0.98
C LEU A 13 -5.82 -21.26 1.93
N PHE A 14 -5.37 -21.76 3.08
CA PHE A 14 -4.61 -20.96 4.04
C PHE A 14 -3.33 -20.39 3.43
N MET A 15 -2.54 -21.22 2.74
CA MET A 15 -1.30 -20.78 2.09
C MET A 15 -1.55 -19.73 1.00
N ILE A 16 -2.57 -19.92 0.16
CA ILE A 16 -2.92 -18.96 -0.89
C ILE A 16 -3.35 -17.62 -0.27
N SER A 17 -4.24 -17.66 0.73
CA SER A 17 -4.68 -16.46 1.44
C SER A 17 -3.51 -15.74 2.11
N PHE A 18 -2.65 -16.48 2.82
CA PHE A 18 -1.48 -15.92 3.50
C PHE A 18 -0.53 -15.23 2.52
N LEU A 19 -0.19 -15.88 1.41
CA LEU A 19 0.71 -15.32 0.40
C LEU A 19 0.12 -14.09 -0.27
N ALA A 20 -1.17 -14.12 -0.62
CA ALA A 20 -1.85 -12.98 -1.22
C ALA A 20 -1.87 -11.77 -0.25
N THR A 21 -2.24 -11.98 1.00
CA THR A 21 -2.25 -10.93 2.03
C THR A 21 -0.85 -10.38 2.27
N PHE A 22 0.17 -11.24 2.37
CA PHE A 22 1.56 -10.81 2.55
C PHE A 22 2.03 -9.95 1.37
N PHE A 23 1.72 -10.36 0.13
CA PHE A 23 2.07 -9.61 -1.07
C PHE A 23 1.42 -8.24 -1.10
N ILE A 24 0.12 -8.14 -0.80
CA ILE A 24 -0.61 -6.86 -0.77
C ILE A 24 0.01 -5.93 0.26
N ILE A 25 0.23 -6.40 1.49
CA ILE A 25 0.82 -5.57 2.57
C ILE A 25 2.20 -5.06 2.17
N LYS A 26 3.04 -5.91 1.57
CA LYS A 26 4.40 -5.51 1.15
C LYS A 26 4.41 -4.59 -0.05
N SER A 27 3.45 -4.73 -0.96
CA SER A 27 3.37 -3.90 -2.16
C SER A 27 2.66 -2.58 -1.91
N ASN A 28 1.98 -2.44 -0.77
CA ASN A 28 1.24 -1.25 -0.36
C ASN A 28 1.78 -0.67 0.96
N ASP A 29 3.10 -0.75 1.18
CA ASP A 29 3.73 -0.24 2.39
C ASP A 29 4.14 1.25 2.30
N HIS A 30 3.94 1.88 1.14
CA HIS A 30 4.15 3.30 0.86
C HIS A 30 5.51 3.86 1.33
N LYS A 31 6.51 2.99 1.48
CA LYS A 31 7.86 3.41 1.91
C LYS A 31 8.54 4.33 0.91
N GLU A 32 8.12 4.26 -0.34
CA GLU A 32 8.62 5.08 -1.44
C GLU A 32 7.85 6.40 -1.59
N CYS A 33 6.84 6.61 -0.75
CA CYS A 33 6.03 7.82 -0.74
C CYS A 33 6.55 8.82 0.29
N GLU A 34 6.52 10.10 -0.08
CA GLU A 34 6.85 11.22 0.80
C GLU A 34 5.82 12.34 0.66
N THR A 35 5.60 13.06 1.75
CA THR A 35 4.77 14.27 1.74
C THR A 35 5.69 15.48 1.87
N VAL A 36 5.67 16.33 0.85
CA VAL A 36 6.47 17.55 0.79
C VAL A 36 5.58 18.76 1.02
N VAL A 37 5.90 19.57 2.02
CA VAL A 37 5.19 20.82 2.31
C VAL A 37 6.00 21.98 1.74
N LYS A 38 5.45 22.64 0.71
CA LYS A 38 6.04 23.83 0.08
C LYS A 38 5.27 25.07 0.51
N LYS A 39 6.00 26.09 0.97
CA LYS A 39 5.43 27.43 1.18
C LYS A 39 5.74 28.27 -0.04
N GLU A 40 4.71 28.75 -0.72
CA GLU A 40 4.83 29.57 -1.92
C GLU A 40 3.99 30.83 -1.79
N LEU A 41 4.42 31.91 -2.45
CA LEU A 41 3.63 33.13 -2.55
C LEU A 41 2.70 33.00 -3.75
N ASP A 42 1.40 33.25 -3.54
CA ASP A 42 0.45 33.33 -4.64
C ASP A 42 0.65 34.62 -5.47
N LYS A 43 -0.10 34.74 -6.57
CA LYS A 43 -0.04 35.91 -7.46
C LYS A 43 -0.44 37.23 -6.80
N ASN A 44 -1.06 37.17 -5.61
CA ASN A 44 -1.55 38.30 -4.85
C ASN A 44 -0.63 38.62 -3.65
N GLY A 45 0.48 37.89 -3.49
CA GLY A 45 1.44 38.07 -2.42
C GLY A 45 1.06 37.40 -1.10
N ASN A 46 0.04 36.53 -1.08
CA ASN A 46 -0.31 35.77 0.12
C ASN A 46 0.59 34.54 0.25
N SER A 47 1.01 34.24 1.48
CA SER A 47 1.72 32.98 1.77
C SER A 47 0.74 31.82 1.74
N VAL A 48 0.90 30.92 0.78
CA VAL A 48 0.13 29.69 0.63
C VAL A 48 1.01 28.50 0.99
N THR A 49 0.45 27.55 1.73
CA THR A 49 1.10 26.26 2.00
C THR A 49 0.51 25.22 1.08
N LYS A 50 1.34 24.62 0.23
CA LYS A 50 0.98 23.53 -0.67
C LYS A 50 1.59 22.23 -0.16
N GLU A 51 0.73 21.28 0.16
CA GLU A 51 1.12 19.92 0.48
C GLU A 51 1.09 19.08 -0.80
N GLU A 52 2.19 18.42 -1.11
CA GLU A 52 2.34 17.57 -2.28
C GLU A 52 2.72 16.16 -1.83
N HIS A 53 1.88 15.19 -2.18
CA HIS A 53 2.14 13.79 -1.91
C HIS A 53 2.82 13.16 -3.14
N ILE A 54 4.03 12.67 -2.96
CA ILE A 54 4.87 12.12 -4.02
C ILE A 54 5.05 10.63 -3.75
N CYS A 55 4.43 9.77 -4.56
CA CYS A 55 4.67 8.34 -4.55
C CYS A 55 5.43 7.92 -5.81
N LYS A 56 6.52 7.15 -5.64
CA LYS A 56 7.31 6.59 -6.75
C LYS A 56 6.81 5.21 -7.20
N GLU A 57 5.84 4.66 -6.48
CA GLU A 57 5.22 3.37 -6.78
C GLU A 57 4.53 3.40 -8.15
N LYS A 58 4.83 2.41 -8.99
CA LYS A 58 4.22 2.27 -10.33
C LYS A 58 2.75 1.87 -10.26
N TYR A 59 2.35 1.18 -9.20
CA TYR A 59 1.02 0.63 -8.98
C TYR A 59 0.67 0.82 -7.51
N SER A 60 -0.55 1.30 -7.24
CA SER A 60 -1.15 1.26 -5.90
C SER A 60 -2.05 0.02 -5.85
N PHE A 61 -1.72 -0.93 -4.97
CA PHE A 61 -2.40 -2.23 -4.86
C PHE A 61 -3.22 -2.34 -3.57
#